data_AF-A0A7X0VFB1-F1
#
_entry.id   AF-A0A7X0VFB1-F1
#
_cell.length_a   1.000
_cell.length_b   1.000
_cell.length_c   1.000
_cell.angle_alpha   90.00
_cell.angle_beta   90.00
_cell.angle_gamma   90.00
#
_symmetry.space_group_name_H-M   'P 1'
#
loop_
_entity.id
_entity.type
_entity.pdbx_description
1 polymer ?
#
loop_
_entity_poly.entity_id
_entity_poly.type
_entity_poly.pdbx_seq_one_letter_code
_entity_poly.pdbx_strand_id
1 'polypeptide(L)'
;MEPTRTTGRPLPASDMLRRLQNPDYPLCRDDVLWALDFIKRKVADGAPEWSELDRPQLLAHFACYASLAMHLVQRQSLCAEDAECLRAMLSDML
;
A
#
# COMPACT_ATOMS: atom_id res chain seq x y z
N MET A 1 15.17 22.13 18.58
CA MET A 1 13.81 21.73 18.18
C MET A 1 13.92 20.29 17.69
N GLU A 2 13.78 19.32 18.59
CA GLU A 2 13.80 17.91 18.24
C GLU A 2 12.39 17.47 17.84
N PRO A 3 12.20 16.75 16.72
CA PRO A 3 10.94 16.09 16.47
C PRO A 3 10.91 14.82 17.32
N THR A 4 9.99 14.82 18.29
CA THR A 4 9.63 13.68 19.13
C THR A 4 9.41 12.43 18.28
N ARG A 5 10.27 11.42 18.44
CA ARG A 5 9.98 10.05 18.02
C ARG A 5 8.84 9.52 18.89
N THR A 6 7.62 9.77 18.46
CA THR A 6 6.43 9.21 19.09
C THR A 6 6.44 7.71 18.85
N THR A 7 6.72 6.96 19.91
CA THR A 7 6.42 5.54 20.04
C THR A 7 4.94 5.32 19.71
N GLY A 8 4.64 4.96 18.46
CA GLY A 8 3.26 4.92 17.94
C GLY A 8 2.64 3.55 18.16
N ARG A 9 1.62 3.49 19.01
CA ARG A 9 0.59 2.43 19.04
C ARG A 9 0.22 2.03 17.58
N PRO A 10 0.05 0.74 17.25
CA PRO A 10 -0.42 0.36 15.92
C PRO A 10 -1.75 1.07 15.69
N LEU A 11 -1.79 1.95 14.67
CA LEU A 11 -3.04 2.54 14.25
C LEU A 11 -3.98 1.41 13.81
N PRO A 12 -5.28 1.50 14.10
CA PRO A 12 -6.23 0.56 13.51
C PRO A 12 -6.10 0.65 11.98
N ALA A 13 -6.26 -0.49 11.29
CA ALA A 13 -5.97 -0.59 9.86
C ALA A 13 -6.70 0.48 9.02
N SER A 14 -7.91 0.88 9.44
CA SER A 14 -8.68 1.97 8.86
C SER A 14 -7.98 3.33 8.90
N ASP A 15 -7.32 3.67 10.00
CA ASP A 15 -6.60 4.94 10.14
C ASP A 15 -5.30 4.93 9.32
N MET A 16 -4.67 3.77 9.22
CA MET A 16 -3.51 3.59 8.35
C MET A 16 -3.89 3.74 6.88
N LEU A 17 -4.96 3.08 6.44
CA LEU A 17 -5.50 3.19 5.09
C LEU A 17 -5.84 4.64 4.72
N ARG A 18 -6.52 5.37 5.62
CA ARG A 18 -6.83 6.79 5.40
C ARG A 18 -5.59 7.67 5.24
N ARG A 19 -4.50 7.35 5.96
CA ARG A 19 -3.22 8.06 5.81
C ARG A 19 -2.55 7.74 4.49
N LEU A 20 -2.54 6.47 4.09
CA LEU A 20 -1.94 6.03 2.82
C LEU A 20 -2.65 6.62 1.60
N GLN A 21 -3.97 6.75 1.67
CA GLN A 21 -4.79 7.38 0.63
C GLN A 21 -4.62 8.90 0.53
N ASN A 22 -4.02 9.55 1.52
CA ASN A 22 -3.83 11.00 1.50
C ASN A 22 -2.76 11.39 0.46
N PRO A 23 -3.10 12.19 -0.58
CA PRO A 23 -2.15 12.60 -1.61
C PRO A 23 -1.02 13.49 -1.07
N ASP A 24 -1.29 14.31 -0.04
CA ASP A 24 -0.31 15.20 0.59
C ASP A 24 0.62 14.48 1.58
N TYR A 25 0.36 13.21 1.88
CA TYR A 25 1.18 12.44 2.81
C TYR A 25 2.33 11.74 2.07
N PRO A 26 3.60 12.02 2.43
CA PRO A 26 4.75 11.35 1.82
C PRO A 26 4.82 9.89 2.33
N LEU A 27 4.65 8.94 1.41
CA LEU A 27 4.74 7.52 1.75
C LEU A 27 6.18 7.15 2.14
N CYS A 28 6.33 6.59 3.34
CA CYS A 28 7.59 6.02 3.79
C CYS A 28 7.70 4.54 3.42
N ARG A 29 8.90 3.98 3.56
CA ARG A 29 9.16 2.55 3.30
C ARG A 29 8.26 1.62 4.14
N ASP A 30 8.12 1.92 5.44
CA ASP A 30 7.27 1.16 6.36
C ASP A 30 5.78 1.22 5.98
N ASP A 31 5.33 2.35 5.42
CA ASP A 31 3.97 2.54 4.96
C ASP A 31 3.64 1.61 3.79
N VAL A 32 4.56 1.48 2.83
CA VAL A 32 4.44 0.56 1.70
C VAL A 32 4.53 -0.90 2.15
N LEU A 33 5.45 -1.22 3.07
CA LEU A 33 5.55 -2.57 3.64
C LEU A 33 4.25 -2.98 4.34
N TRP A 34 3.66 -2.08 5.12
CA TRP A 34 2.38 -2.31 5.77
C TRP A 34 1.26 -2.53 4.75
N ALA A 35 1.21 -1.69 3.70
CA ALA A 35 0.19 -1.79 2.66
C ALA A 35 0.28 -3.10 1.87
N LEU A 36 1.48 -3.51 1.46
CA LEU A 36 1.69 -4.78 0.75
C LEU A 36 1.32 -5.98 1.64
N ASP A 37 1.67 -5.95 2.92
CA ASP A 37 1.29 -7.01 3.85
C ASP A 37 -0.23 -7.06 4.10
N PHE A 38 -0.89 -5.91 4.18
CA PHE A 38 -2.35 -5.80 4.27
C PHE A 38 -3.04 -6.39 3.03
N ILE A 39 -2.58 -6.01 1.84
CA ILE A 39 -3.05 -6.53 0.56
C ILE A 39 -2.88 -8.05 0.48
N LYS A 40 -1.69 -8.55 0.80
CA LYS A 40 -1.40 -10.00 0.82
C LYS A 40 -2.34 -10.74 1.77
N ARG A 41 -2.62 -10.19 2.95
CA ARG A 41 -3.57 -10.78 3.91
C ARG A 41 -4.99 -10.82 3.34
N LYS A 42 -5.49 -9.71 2.80
CA LYS A 42 -6.81 -9.67 2.13
C LYS A 42 -6.95 -10.73 1.03
N VAL A 43 -5.92 -10.87 0.18
CA VAL A 43 -5.92 -11.89 -0.87
C VAL A 43 -5.92 -13.30 -0.29
N ALA A 44 -5.16 -13.55 0.78
CA ALA A 44 -5.13 -14.85 1.46
C ALA A 44 -6.46 -15.20 2.15
N ASP A 45 -7.18 -14.21 2.65
CA ASP A 45 -8.53 -14.35 3.21
C ASP A 45 -9.61 -14.54 2.12
N GLY A 46 -9.22 -14.54 0.84
CA GLY A 46 -10.11 -14.82 -0.29
C GLY A 46 -10.99 -13.65 -0.70
N ALA A 47 -10.62 -12.41 -0.33
CA ALA A 47 -11.37 -11.16 -0.53
C ALA A 47 -12.35 -11.22 -1.73
N PRO A 48 -13.68 -11.24 -1.50
CA PRO A 48 -14.66 -11.36 -2.57
C PRO A 48 -14.54 -10.22 -3.59
N GLU A 49 -14.16 -9.02 -3.15
CA GLU A 49 -13.94 -7.85 -4.02
C GLU A 49 -12.77 -8.04 -5.00
N TRP A 50 -11.81 -8.92 -4.70
CA TRP A 50 -10.74 -9.31 -5.63
C TRP A 50 -11.11 -10.47 -6.54
N SER A 51 -12.08 -11.27 -6.12
CA SER A 51 -12.57 -12.41 -6.90
C SER A 51 -13.45 -11.94 -8.06
N GLU A 52 -14.09 -10.77 -7.90
CA GLU A 52 -14.94 -10.13 -8.90
C GLU A 52 -14.17 -9.20 -9.86
N LEU A 53 -12.89 -8.94 -9.59
CA LEU A 53 -12.02 -8.11 -10.41
C LEU A 53 -11.77 -8.76 -11.79
N ASP A 54 -11.93 -7.97 -12.85
CA ASP A 54 -11.63 -8.42 -14.22
C ASP A 54 -10.15 -8.79 -14.36
N ARG A 55 -9.86 -9.87 -15.09
CA ARG A 55 -8.49 -10.36 -15.33
C ARG A 55 -7.46 -9.28 -15.71
N PRO A 56 -7.75 -8.30 -16.60
CA PRO A 56 -6.81 -7.20 -16.88
C PRO A 56 -6.53 -6.30 -15.67
N GLN A 57 -7.53 -6.01 -14.83
CA GLN A 57 -7.33 -5.20 -13.63
C GLN A 57 -6.51 -5.95 -12.57
N LEU A 58 -6.77 -7.25 -12.40
CA LEU A 58 -5.96 -8.10 -11.52
C LEU A 58 -4.48 -8.12 -11.93
N LEU A 59 -4.19 -8.21 -13.23
CA LEU A 59 -2.83 -8.15 -13.75
C LEU A 59 -2.17 -6.78 -13.52
N ALA A 60 -2.93 -5.68 -13.68
CA ALA A 60 -2.44 -4.34 -13.40
C ALA A 60 -2.10 -4.16 -11.90
N HIS A 61 -2.98 -4.63 -11.00
CA HIS A 61 -2.73 -4.60 -9.56
C HIS A 61 -1.53 -5.47 -9.17
N PHE A 62 -1.42 -6.66 -9.74
CA PHE A 62 -0.26 -7.53 -9.50
C PHE A 62 1.05 -6.87 -9.98
N ALA A 63 1.05 -6.25 -11.16
CA ALA A 63 2.23 -5.54 -11.67
C ALA A 63 2.61 -4.37 -10.75
N CYS A 64 1.63 -3.60 -10.27
CA CYS A 64 1.85 -2.53 -9.28
C CYS A 64 2.46 -3.08 -7.98
N TYR A 65 1.84 -4.11 -7.40
CA TYR A 65 2.31 -4.78 -6.19
C TYR A 65 3.75 -5.29 -6.34
N ALA A 66 4.06 -5.95 -7.46
CA ALA A 66 5.37 -6.50 -7.75
C ALA A 66 6.43 -5.41 -7.90
N SER A 67 6.13 -4.32 -8.61
CA SER A 67 7.03 -3.17 -8.77
C SER A 67 7.38 -2.55 -7.41
N LEU A 68 6.36 -2.29 -6.58
CA LEU A 68 6.55 -1.76 -5.23
C LEU A 68 7.39 -2.70 -4.35
N ALA A 69 7.12 -3.99 -4.39
CA ALA A 69 7.91 -4.99 -3.67
C ALA A 69 9.37 -5.00 -4.15
N MET A 70 9.61 -4.90 -5.46
CA MET A 70 10.96 -4.84 -6.02
C MET A 70 11.70 -3.57 -5.63
N HIS A 71 11.04 -2.41 -5.60
CA HIS A 71 11.65 -1.18 -5.08
C HIS A 71 12.07 -1.31 -3.62
N LEU A 72 11.24 -1.96 -2.78
CA LEU A 72 11.57 -2.23 -1.37
C LEU A 72 12.77 -3.16 -1.19
N VAL A 73 12.87 -4.21 -2.02
CA VAL A 73 13.97 -5.18 -2.01
C VAL A 73 15.26 -4.51 -2.47
N GLN A 74 15.20 -3.72 -3.53
CA GLN A 74 16.34 -3.01 -4.10
C GLN A 74 16.74 -1.75 -3.30
N ARG A 75 15.97 -1.42 -2.24
CA ARG A 75 16.15 -0.22 -1.40
C ARG A 75 16.15 1.08 -2.22
N GLN A 76 15.41 1.09 -3.32
CA GLN A 76 15.22 2.27 -4.15
C GLN A 76 14.25 3.24 -3.48
N SER A 77 14.43 4.53 -3.71
CA SER A 77 13.46 5.55 -3.29
C SER A 77 12.18 5.35 -4.09
N LEU A 78 11.05 5.31 -3.39
CA LEU A 78 9.73 5.29 -4.04
C LEU A 78 9.54 6.59 -4.83
N CYS A 79 9.11 6.46 -6.08
CA CYS A 79 8.74 7.61 -6.90
C CYS A 79 7.32 8.09 -6.55
N ALA A 80 6.95 9.30 -6.99
CA ALA A 80 5.58 9.77 -6.93
C ALA A 80 4.62 8.81 -7.65
N GLU A 81 5.05 8.25 -8.79
CA GLU A 81 4.27 7.27 -9.57
C GLU A 81 3.99 5.98 -8.78
N ASP A 82 4.96 5.48 -8.01
CA ASP A 82 4.78 4.32 -7.12
C ASP A 82 3.73 4.62 -6.04
N ALA A 83 3.76 5.84 -5.49
CA ALA A 83 2.82 6.26 -4.48
C ALA A 83 1.39 6.38 -5.02
N GLU A 84 1.23 6.93 -6.23
CA GLU A 84 -0.05 6.98 -6.92
C GLU A 84 -0.56 5.57 -7.27
N CYS A 85 0.33 4.69 -7.73
CA CYS A 85 0.01 3.30 -8.03
C CYS A 85 -0.51 2.56 -6.78
N LEU A 86 0.18 2.70 -5.64
CA LEU A 86 -0.27 2.12 -4.39
C LEU A 86 -1.64 2.67 -3.95
N ARG A 87 -1.85 3.98 -4.08
CA ARG A 87 -3.11 4.63 -3.69
C ARG A 87 -4.28 4.17 -4.57
N ALA A 88 -4.08 4.08 -5.88
CA ALA A 88 -5.08 3.57 -6.80
C ALA A 88 -5.46 2.13 -6.42
N MET A 89 -4.45 1.29 -6.18
CA MET A 89 -4.64 -0.09 -5.77
C MET A 89 -5.40 -0.20 -4.44
N LEU A 90 -5.04 0.58 -3.43
CA LEU A 90 -5.75 0.62 -2.14
C LEU A 90 -7.19 1.15 -2.24
N SER A 91 -7.48 2.01 -3.21
CA SER A 91 -8.82 2.58 -3.41
C SER A 91 -9.76 1.62 -4.13
N ASP A 92 -9.22 0.78 -5.01
CA ASP A 92 -10.00 -0.25 -5.72
C ASP A 92 -10.32 -1.46 -4.81
N MET A 93 -9.51 -1.65 -3.77
CA MET A 93 -9.56 -2.82 -2.87
C MET A 93 -10.29 -2.58 -1.54
N LEU A 94 -10.91 -1.41 -1.36
CA LEU A 94 -11.64 -1.00 -0.15
C LEU A 94 -13.12 -0.78 -0.44
#